data_AF-A0A2T0UFE0-F1
#
_entry.id   AF-A0A2T0UFE0-F1
#
_cell.length_a   1.000
_cell.length_b   1.000
_cell.length_c   1.000
_cell.angle_alpha   90.00
_cell.angle_beta   90.00
_cell.angle_gamma   90.00
#
_symmetry.space_group_name_H-M   'P 1'
#
loop_
_entity.id
_entity.type
_entity.pdbx_description
1 polymer ?
#
loop_
_entity_poly.entity_id
_entity_poly.type
_entity_poly.pdbx_seq_one_letter_code
_entity_poly.pdbx_strand_id
1 'polypeptide(L)'
;MTAGESVRGTEGAPVDRVVTVPNALSALRLLGVPAFIWAIATKHDAIALVILMASGITDYLDGKIARRYGLVSRVGQLLDPIADRLYIVTTLVGLAWRDIIPWWLVGVLFAREAFMAVVVLVAKRHGWTGLPVHFIGKAATFNLLYAFPALLMAEGDGWLATIARPIGWGFAWWGTVLYWVAGILYAVQLRGLLAHRRGR
;
A
#
# COMPACT_ATOMS: atom_id res chain seq x y z
N MET A 1 16.01 -48.78 -8.96
CA MET A 1 15.17 -47.95 -9.84
C MET A 1 13.90 -47.60 -9.05
N THR A 2 13.96 -46.54 -8.26
CA THR A 2 12.83 -46.02 -7.46
C THR A 2 12.74 -44.54 -7.75
N ALA A 3 11.68 -44.18 -8.48
CA ALA A 3 11.43 -42.84 -9.00
C ALA A 3 10.92 -41.93 -7.88
N GLY A 4 11.32 -40.66 -7.97
CA GLY A 4 11.13 -39.64 -6.96
C GLY A 4 9.67 -39.35 -6.62
N GLU A 5 9.40 -39.26 -5.32
CA GLU A 5 8.26 -38.54 -4.79
C GLU A 5 8.53 -37.03 -4.94
N SER A 6 7.88 -36.42 -5.93
CA SER A 6 7.78 -34.97 -6.02
C SER A 6 6.79 -34.47 -4.97
N VAL A 7 7.28 -33.82 -3.92
CA VAL A 7 6.45 -33.04 -2.99
C VAL A 7 5.88 -31.85 -3.77
N ARG A 8 4.68 -32.02 -4.34
CA ARG A 8 3.89 -30.89 -4.85
C ARG A 8 3.37 -30.12 -3.65
N GLY A 9 3.89 -28.91 -3.45
CA GLY A 9 3.28 -27.95 -2.53
C GLY A 9 1.81 -27.77 -2.89
N THR A 10 0.94 -27.98 -1.91
CA THR A 10 -0.50 -27.75 -2.00
C THR A 10 -0.77 -26.25 -2.02
N GLU A 11 -0.44 -25.59 -3.13
CA GLU A 11 -1.03 -24.30 -3.46
C GLU A 11 -2.51 -24.56 -3.82
N GLY A 12 -3.38 -24.45 -2.80
CA GLY A 12 -4.81 -24.65 -2.96
C GLY A 12 -5.36 -23.78 -4.09
N ALA A 13 -6.11 -24.39 -5.00
CA ALA A 13 -6.77 -23.69 -6.10
C ALA A 13 -7.66 -22.55 -5.55
N PRO A 14 -7.75 -21.39 -6.25
CA PRO A 14 -8.58 -20.28 -5.80
C PRO A 14 -10.01 -20.74 -5.54
N VAL A 15 -10.52 -20.47 -4.33
CA VAL A 15 -11.87 -20.88 -3.94
C VAL A 15 -12.88 -20.08 -4.76
N ASP A 16 -13.79 -20.77 -5.46
CA ASP A 16 -14.81 -20.17 -6.34
C ASP A 16 -15.97 -19.51 -5.56
N ARG A 17 -15.71 -19.11 -4.30
CA ARG A 17 -16.67 -18.42 -3.44
C ARG A 17 -16.48 -16.92 -3.56
N VAL A 18 -17.50 -16.25 -4.09
CA VAL A 18 -17.57 -14.79 -4.23
C VAL A 18 -17.57 -14.09 -2.87
N VAL A 19 -18.03 -14.75 -1.79
CA VAL A 19 -18.07 -14.18 -0.44
C VAL A 19 -17.06 -14.87 0.46
N THR A 20 -15.87 -14.29 0.56
CA THR A 20 -14.87 -14.63 1.58
C THR A 20 -14.73 -13.45 2.54
N VAL A 21 -14.29 -13.72 3.78
CA VAL A 21 -14.05 -12.66 4.78
C VAL A 21 -13.13 -11.55 4.24
N PRO A 22 -12.01 -11.85 3.54
CA PRO A 22 -11.19 -10.83 2.90
C PRO A 22 -11.96 -9.97 1.87
N ASN A 23 -12.79 -10.59 1.02
CA ASN A 23 -13.54 -9.83 0.01
C ASN A 23 -14.57 -8.87 0.64
N ALA A 24 -15.21 -9.27 1.74
CA ALA A 24 -16.13 -8.40 2.48
C ALA A 24 -15.38 -7.18 3.09
N LEU A 25 -14.16 -7.40 3.57
CA LEU A 25 -13.30 -6.35 4.13
C LEU A 25 -12.81 -5.38 3.06
N SER A 26 -12.40 -5.87 1.89
CA SER A 26 -12.05 -5.03 0.73
C SER A 26 -13.24 -4.24 0.19
N ALA A 27 -14.42 -4.85 0.14
CA ALA A 27 -15.65 -4.16 -0.24
C ALA A 27 -16.04 -3.08 0.77
N LEU A 28 -15.89 -3.35 2.07
CA LEU A 28 -16.11 -2.37 3.13
C LEU A 28 -15.12 -1.21 3.02
N ARG A 29 -13.85 -1.46 2.67
CA ARG A 29 -12.86 -0.42 2.39
C ARG A 29 -13.29 0.46 1.22
N LEU A 30 -13.78 -0.16 0.14
CA LEU A 30 -14.28 0.56 -1.02
C LEU A 30 -15.48 1.47 -0.65
N LEU A 31 -16.39 1.01 0.21
CA LEU A 31 -17.48 1.81 0.76
C LEU A 31 -17.00 2.88 1.76
N GLY A 32 -15.89 2.63 2.45
CA GLY A 32 -15.23 3.58 3.35
C GLY A 32 -14.61 4.77 2.62
N VAL A 33 -14.25 4.64 1.33
CA VAL A 33 -13.69 5.72 0.51
C VAL A 33 -14.63 6.94 0.43
N PRO A 34 -15.89 6.84 -0.06
CA PRO A 34 -16.78 7.99 -0.12
C PRO A 34 -17.09 8.57 1.27
N ALA A 35 -17.18 7.71 2.30
CA ALA A 35 -17.36 8.17 3.68
C ALA A 35 -16.14 8.97 4.19
N PHE A 36 -14.93 8.53 3.87
CA PHE A 36 -13.69 9.26 4.18
C PHE A 36 -13.64 10.61 3.45
N ILE A 37 -13.94 10.64 2.15
CA ILE A 37 -13.99 11.89 1.37
C ILE A 37 -15.00 12.85 1.99
N TRP A 38 -16.20 12.37 2.32
CA TRP A 38 -17.23 13.18 2.96
C TRP A 38 -16.76 13.73 4.31
N ALA A 39 -16.14 12.89 5.16
CA ALA A 39 -15.66 13.30 6.47
C ALA A 39 -14.56 14.37 6.37
N ILE A 40 -13.61 14.20 5.44
CA ILE A 40 -12.55 15.17 5.16
C ILE A 40 -13.14 16.48 4.61
N ALA A 41 -14.06 16.40 3.65
CA ALA A 41 -14.68 17.58 3.03
C ALA A 41 -15.51 18.40 4.01
N THR A 42 -16.16 17.74 4.97
CA THR A 42 -16.98 18.36 6.02
C THR A 42 -16.20 18.70 7.30
N LYS A 43 -14.87 18.51 7.31
CA LYS A 43 -13.98 18.76 8.45
C LYS A 43 -14.33 17.95 9.72
N HIS A 44 -14.92 16.78 9.55
CA HIS A 44 -15.13 15.83 10.65
C HIS A 44 -13.87 14.98 10.87
N ASP A 45 -12.80 15.62 11.36
CA ASP A 45 -11.46 15.02 11.40
C ASP A 45 -11.39 13.75 12.29
N ALA A 46 -12.18 13.69 13.37
CA ALA A 46 -12.31 12.48 14.19
C ALA A 46 -12.92 11.30 13.43
N ILE A 47 -13.96 11.54 12.62
CA ILE A 47 -14.59 10.51 11.80
C ILE A 47 -13.62 10.07 10.69
N ALA A 48 -12.97 11.03 10.03
CA ALA A 48 -11.97 10.75 9.01
C ALA A 48 -10.82 9.90 9.57
N LEU A 49 -10.35 10.21 10.78
CA LEU A 49 -9.31 9.46 11.47
C LEU A 49 -9.75 8.03 11.79
N VAL A 50 -10.96 7.85 12.33
CA VAL A 50 -11.50 6.50 12.63
C VAL A 50 -11.62 5.67 11.37
N ILE A 51 -12.14 6.24 10.28
CA ILE A 51 -12.23 5.55 8.98
C ILE A 51 -10.83 5.20 8.46
N LEU A 52 -9.88 6.12 8.58
CA LEU A 52 -8.49 5.94 8.17
C LEU A 52 -7.80 4.80 8.91
N MET A 53 -7.89 4.79 10.24
CA MET A 53 -7.32 3.75 11.07
C MET A 53 -8.01 2.40 10.86
N ALA A 54 -9.35 2.39 10.80
CA ALA A 54 -10.12 1.17 10.59
C ALA A 54 -9.79 0.52 9.25
N SER A 55 -9.64 1.32 8.19
CA SER A 55 -9.26 0.85 6.86
C SER A 55 -7.88 0.18 6.86
N GLY A 56 -6.88 0.83 7.46
CA GLY A 56 -5.51 0.29 7.54
C GLY A 56 -5.40 -0.97 8.40
N ILE A 57 -6.12 -1.03 9.52
CA ILE A 57 -6.18 -2.22 10.37
C ILE A 57 -6.84 -3.38 9.62
N THR A 58 -7.92 -3.09 8.91
CA THR A 58 -8.67 -4.09 8.14
C THR A 58 -7.80 -4.72 7.05
N ASP A 59 -7.00 -3.93 6.33
CA ASP A 59 -6.04 -4.40 5.32
C ASP A 59 -4.94 -5.30 5.92
N TYR A 60 -4.42 -4.92 7.07
CA TYR A 60 -3.43 -5.77 7.72
C TYR A 60 -4.02 -7.12 8.15
N LEU A 61 -5.26 -7.11 8.65
CA LEU A 61 -5.96 -8.29 9.12
C LEU A 61 -6.40 -9.20 7.97
N ASP A 62 -6.99 -8.65 6.90
CA ASP A 62 -7.43 -9.44 5.74
C ASP A 62 -6.25 -10.15 5.07
N GLY A 63 -5.11 -9.49 4.90
CA GLY A 63 -3.91 -10.06 4.32
C GLY A 63 -3.31 -11.16 5.19
N LYS A 64 -3.41 -11.02 6.52
CA LYS A 64 -2.98 -12.07 7.46
C LYS A 64 -3.92 -13.28 7.45
N ILE A 65 -5.23 -13.05 7.44
CA ILE A 65 -6.26 -14.10 7.41
C ILE A 65 -6.21 -14.85 6.08
N ALA A 66 -6.17 -14.14 4.94
CA ALA A 66 -6.09 -14.75 3.61
C ALA A 66 -4.87 -15.66 3.48
N ARG A 67 -3.69 -15.21 3.95
CA ARG A 67 -2.46 -16.02 3.95
C ARG A 67 -2.54 -17.24 4.87
N ARG A 68 -3.19 -17.12 6.04
CA ARG A 68 -3.26 -18.20 7.03
C ARG A 68 -4.26 -19.28 6.63
N TYR A 69 -5.36 -18.91 5.98
CA TYR A 69 -6.47 -19.82 5.67
C TYR A 69 -6.59 -20.17 4.18
N GLY A 70 -5.70 -19.67 3.32
CA GLY A 70 -5.73 -19.95 1.89
C GLY A 70 -6.98 -19.42 1.17
N LEU A 71 -7.66 -18.44 1.75
CA LEU A 71 -8.97 -17.92 1.30
C LEU A 71 -8.82 -16.86 0.20
N VAL A 72 -8.04 -17.17 -0.83
CA VAL A 72 -7.77 -16.25 -1.94
C VAL A 72 -8.79 -16.48 -3.05
N SER A 73 -9.64 -15.50 -3.32
CA SER A 73 -10.62 -15.54 -4.42
C SER A 73 -10.14 -14.72 -5.62
N ARG A 74 -10.52 -15.11 -6.85
CA ARG A 74 -10.17 -14.37 -8.07
C ARG A 74 -10.72 -12.94 -8.09
N VAL A 75 -11.92 -12.75 -7.54
CA VAL A 75 -12.58 -11.45 -7.45
C VAL A 75 -11.85 -10.55 -6.45
N GLY A 76 -11.48 -11.07 -5.28
CA GLY A 76 -10.68 -10.33 -4.29
C GLY A 76 -9.32 -9.90 -4.85
N GLN A 77 -8.61 -10.81 -5.55
CA GLN A 77 -7.32 -10.47 -6.19
C GLN A 77 -7.38 -9.28 -7.16
N LEU A 78 -8.55 -9.03 -7.77
CA LEU A 78 -8.75 -7.87 -8.66
C LEU A 78 -9.26 -6.63 -7.90
N LEU A 79 -10.14 -6.82 -6.91
CA LEU A 79 -10.74 -5.73 -6.13
C LEU A 79 -9.73 -5.11 -5.16
N ASP A 80 -8.89 -5.91 -4.51
CA ASP A 80 -7.95 -5.43 -3.48
C ASP A 80 -7.02 -4.33 -4.03
N PRO A 81 -6.32 -4.52 -5.18
CA PRO A 81 -5.43 -3.49 -5.71
C PRO A 81 -6.17 -2.22 -6.17
N ILE A 82 -7.45 -2.32 -6.55
CA ILE A 82 -8.27 -1.18 -6.95
C ILE A 82 -8.68 -0.40 -5.71
N ALA A 83 -9.22 -1.08 -4.70
CA ALA A 83 -9.64 -0.48 -3.44
C ALA A 83 -8.45 0.20 -2.76
N ASP A 84 -7.30 -0.45 -2.71
CA ASP A 84 -6.07 0.11 -2.12
C ASP A 84 -5.61 1.38 -2.82
N ARG A 85 -5.55 1.35 -4.16
CA ARG A 85 -5.15 2.53 -4.94
C ARG A 85 -6.11 3.68 -4.75
N LEU A 86 -7.41 3.40 -4.81
CA LEU A 86 -8.42 4.42 -4.62
C LEU A 86 -8.29 5.04 -3.22
N TYR A 87 -8.13 4.20 -2.19
CA TYR A 87 -7.98 4.64 -0.82
C TYR A 87 -6.74 5.51 -0.58
N ILE A 88 -5.59 5.10 -1.13
CA ILE A 88 -4.34 5.88 -1.07
C ILE A 88 -4.51 7.22 -1.78
N VAL A 89 -5.07 7.23 -2.99
CA VAL A 89 -5.30 8.45 -3.77
C VAL A 89 -6.21 9.40 -2.99
N THR A 90 -7.32 8.91 -2.46
CA THR A 90 -8.27 9.76 -1.73
C THR A 90 -7.71 10.26 -0.41
N THR A 91 -6.87 9.47 0.27
CA THR A 91 -6.16 9.90 1.48
C THR A 91 -5.19 11.03 1.16
N LEU A 92 -4.31 10.85 0.19
CA LEU A 92 -3.30 11.86 -0.18
C LEU A 92 -3.95 13.15 -0.69
N VAL A 93 -4.90 13.04 -1.62
CA VAL A 93 -5.59 14.20 -2.18
C VAL A 93 -6.46 14.87 -1.13
N GLY A 94 -7.14 14.11 -0.28
CA GLY A 94 -7.99 14.67 0.79
C GLY A 94 -7.18 15.44 1.83
N LEU A 95 -6.04 14.89 2.27
CA LEU A 95 -5.14 15.60 3.20
C LEU A 95 -4.51 16.84 2.56
N ALA A 96 -4.16 16.80 1.28
CA ALA A 96 -3.62 17.96 0.58
C ALA A 96 -4.67 19.05 0.34
N TRP A 97 -5.91 18.66 0.07
CA TRP A 97 -7.04 19.58 -0.06
C TRP A 97 -7.34 20.35 1.24
N ARG A 98 -7.06 19.73 2.39
CA ARG A 98 -7.19 20.35 3.71
C ARG A 98 -5.94 21.15 4.12
N ASP A 99 -4.95 21.29 3.25
CA ASP A 99 -3.64 21.90 3.53
C ASP A 99 -2.86 21.23 4.69
N ILE A 100 -3.23 20.00 5.07
CA ILE A 100 -2.55 19.21 6.11
C ILE A 100 -1.19 18.74 5.59
N ILE A 101 -1.16 18.32 4.32
CA ILE A 101 0.07 18.01 3.61
C ILE A 101 0.20 18.90 2.37
N PRO A 102 1.42 19.30 1.99
CA PRO A 102 1.63 20.11 0.82
C PRO A 102 1.51 19.27 -0.46
N TRP A 103 1.01 19.89 -1.53
CA TRP A 103 0.84 19.24 -2.83
C TRP A 103 2.13 18.66 -3.43
N TRP A 104 3.29 19.21 -3.07
CA TRP A 104 4.58 18.64 -3.50
C TRP A 104 4.77 17.22 -2.96
N LEU A 105 4.32 16.93 -1.73
CA LEU A 105 4.46 15.60 -1.12
C LEU A 105 3.60 14.58 -1.88
N VAL A 106 2.37 14.98 -2.24
CA VAL A 106 1.50 14.19 -3.11
C VAL A 106 2.19 13.91 -4.44
N GLY A 107 2.71 14.95 -5.11
CA GLY A 107 3.44 14.81 -6.37
C GLY A 107 4.63 13.84 -6.25
N VAL A 108 5.41 13.93 -5.17
CA VAL A 108 6.56 13.05 -4.91
C VAL A 108 6.14 11.59 -4.72
N LEU A 109 5.05 11.32 -3.98
CA LEU A 109 4.56 9.96 -3.78
C LEU A 109 3.96 9.36 -5.06
N PHE A 110 3.18 10.15 -5.81
CA PHE A 110 2.63 9.73 -7.11
C PHE A 110 3.71 9.51 -8.17
N ALA A 111 4.73 10.37 -8.22
CA ALA A 111 5.86 10.21 -9.13
C ALA A 111 6.61 8.90 -8.86
N ARG A 112 6.72 8.48 -7.59
CA ARG A 112 7.27 7.18 -7.22
C ARG A 112 6.41 6.04 -7.78
N GLU A 113 5.09 6.11 -7.62
CA GLU A 113 4.19 5.08 -8.18
C GLU A 113 4.32 4.96 -9.70
N ALA A 114 4.35 6.08 -10.41
CA ALA A 114 4.59 6.11 -11.85
C ALA A 114 5.96 5.51 -12.21
N PHE A 115 7.01 5.88 -11.49
CA PHE A 115 8.35 5.34 -11.67
C PHE A 115 8.39 3.82 -11.49
N MET A 116 7.79 3.30 -10.42
CA MET A 116 7.72 1.85 -10.16
C MET A 116 6.89 1.12 -11.23
N ALA A 117 5.79 1.71 -11.70
CA ALA A 117 5.01 1.14 -12.80
C ALA A 117 5.86 0.99 -14.07
N VAL A 118 6.69 1.97 -14.40
CA VAL A 118 7.63 1.90 -15.54
C VAL A 118 8.68 0.81 -15.32
N VAL A 119 9.31 0.75 -14.14
CA VAL A 119 10.30 -0.29 -13.79
C VAL A 119 9.70 -1.69 -13.96
N VAL A 120 8.50 -1.92 -13.41
CA VAL A 120 7.80 -3.20 -13.52
C VAL A 120 7.41 -3.52 -14.95
N LEU A 121 6.94 -2.53 -15.72
CA LEU A 121 6.59 -2.72 -17.14
C LEU A 121 7.80 -3.15 -17.97
N VAL A 122 8.95 -2.51 -17.76
CA VAL A 122 10.21 -2.86 -18.44
C VAL A 122 10.67 -4.27 -18.04
N ALA A 123 10.61 -4.61 -16.75
CA ALA A 123 10.95 -5.95 -16.27
C ALA A 123 10.06 -7.03 -16.91
N LYS A 124 8.74 -6.79 -16.96
CA LYS A 124 7.77 -7.70 -17.60
C LYS A 124 8.04 -7.89 -19.09
N ARG A 125 8.38 -6.82 -19.82
CA ARG A 125 8.76 -6.92 -21.25
C ARG A 125 9.99 -7.79 -21.49
N HIS A 126 10.85 -7.97 -20.49
CA HIS A 126 12.03 -8.83 -20.58
C HIS A 126 11.80 -10.25 -20.03
N GLY A 127 10.57 -10.57 -19.63
CA GLY A 127 10.18 -11.89 -19.12
C GLY A 127 10.47 -12.11 -17.64
N TRP A 128 10.71 -11.05 -16.85
CA TRP A 128 10.97 -11.18 -15.42
C TRP A 128 9.73 -10.90 -14.59
N THR A 129 9.33 -11.91 -13.84
CA THR A 129 8.18 -11.88 -12.93
C THR A 129 8.65 -12.21 -11.52
N GLY A 130 9.33 -11.27 -10.86
CA GLY A 130 9.75 -11.42 -9.47
C GLY A 130 11.06 -10.73 -9.16
N LEU A 131 11.00 -9.41 -8.94
CA LEU A 131 12.11 -8.71 -8.31
C LEU A 131 12.01 -8.92 -6.78
N PRO A 132 13.09 -9.33 -6.10
CA PRO A 132 13.06 -9.64 -4.68
C PRO A 132 12.60 -8.41 -3.88
N VAL A 133 11.65 -8.62 -2.96
CA VAL A 133 11.05 -7.54 -2.19
C VAL A 133 11.99 -7.10 -1.08
N HIS A 134 12.46 -5.85 -1.17
CA HIS A 134 13.34 -5.27 -0.15
C HIS A 134 12.55 -4.91 1.10
N PHE A 135 13.08 -5.27 2.27
CA PHE A 135 12.54 -4.87 3.57
C PHE A 135 12.38 -3.35 3.69
N ILE A 136 13.23 -2.57 3.00
CA ILE A 136 13.17 -1.11 2.92
C ILE A 136 11.81 -0.63 2.39
N GLY A 137 11.25 -1.31 1.39
CA GLY A 137 9.93 -0.97 0.85
C GLY A 137 8.81 -1.18 1.87
N LYS A 138 8.88 -2.27 2.65
CA LYS A 138 7.91 -2.53 3.73
C LYS A 138 8.01 -1.47 4.82
N ALA A 139 9.22 -1.12 5.25
CA ALA A 139 9.45 -0.08 6.24
C ALA A 139 8.90 1.28 5.78
N ALA A 140 9.09 1.62 4.50
CA ALA A 140 8.52 2.84 3.91
C ALA A 140 6.98 2.85 3.99
N THR A 141 6.34 1.74 3.63
CA THR A 141 4.88 1.61 3.72
C THR A 141 4.39 1.74 5.16
N PHE A 142 5.06 1.11 6.14
CA PHE A 142 4.71 1.27 7.55
C PHE A 142 4.82 2.73 8.00
N ASN A 143 5.92 3.41 7.66
CA ASN A 143 6.09 4.81 8.00
C ASN A 143 4.97 5.69 7.43
N LEU A 144 4.62 5.52 6.15
CA LEU A 144 3.53 6.29 5.54
C LEU A 144 2.15 5.94 6.13
N LEU A 145 1.92 4.67 6.48
CA LEU A 145 0.69 4.22 7.14
C LEU A 145 0.49 4.89 8.50
N TYR A 146 1.56 5.12 9.27
CA TYR A 146 1.49 5.86 10.53
C TYR A 146 1.49 7.38 10.33
N ALA A 147 2.16 7.88 9.29
CA ALA A 147 2.26 9.30 9.00
C ALA A 147 0.89 9.95 8.79
N PHE A 148 0.04 9.38 7.93
CA PHE A 148 -1.21 10.04 7.53
C PHE A 148 -2.24 10.15 8.68
N PRO A 149 -2.50 9.11 9.50
CA PRO A 149 -3.33 9.25 10.70
C PRO A 149 -2.74 10.23 11.71
N ALA A 150 -1.42 10.21 11.92
CA ALA A 150 -0.76 11.14 12.85
C ALA A 150 -0.86 12.59 12.38
N LEU A 151 -0.72 12.84 11.08
CA LEU A 151 -0.88 14.17 10.46
C LEU A 151 -2.33 14.64 10.49
N LEU A 152 -3.30 13.74 10.36
CA LEU A 152 -4.71 14.09 10.52
C LEU A 152 -5.04 14.40 12.00
N MET A 153 -4.50 13.64 12.94
CA MET A 153 -4.64 13.90 14.39
C MET A 153 -4.00 15.23 14.80
N ALA A 154 -2.93 15.64 14.10
CA ALA A 154 -2.22 16.90 14.29
C ALA A 154 -3.02 18.16 13.90
N GLU A 155 -4.15 18.01 13.19
CA GLU A 155 -5.05 19.10 12.82
C GLU A 155 -6.05 19.44 13.94
N GLY A 156 -6.27 18.52 14.88
CA GLY A 156 -7.14 18.78 16.03
C GLY A 156 -6.53 19.76 17.04
N ASP A 157 -7.30 20.04 18.09
CA ASP A 157 -6.86 20.92 19.20
C ASP A 157 -6.33 20.12 20.39
N GLY A 158 -5.34 20.69 21.08
CA GLY A 158 -4.84 20.21 22.38
C GLY A 158 -3.45 19.57 22.37
N TRP A 159 -3.12 18.91 23.49
CA TRP A 159 -1.79 18.34 23.73
C TRP A 159 -1.49 17.16 22.77
N LEU A 160 -2.50 16.37 22.43
CA LEU A 160 -2.37 15.26 21.48
C LEU A 160 -1.94 15.75 20.10
N ALA A 161 -2.55 16.82 19.58
CA ALA A 161 -2.19 17.39 18.30
C ALA A 161 -0.76 17.96 18.28
N THR A 162 -0.35 18.59 19.39
CA THR A 162 1.00 19.15 19.55
C THR A 162 2.08 18.06 19.46
N ILE A 163 1.83 16.88 20.04
CA ILE A 163 2.74 15.73 19.98
C ILE A 163 2.63 15.02 18.62
N ALA A 164 1.43 14.91 18.06
CA ALA A 164 1.20 14.23 16.79
C ALA A 164 1.87 14.93 15.60
N ARG A 165 1.98 16.27 15.61
CA ARG A 165 2.61 17.06 14.53
C ARG A 165 4.04 16.62 14.19
N PRO A 166 5.02 16.69 15.12
CA PRO A 166 6.40 16.32 14.82
C PRO A 166 6.53 14.83 14.51
N ILE A 167 5.72 13.97 15.13
CA ILE A 167 5.70 12.54 14.88
C ILE A 167 5.23 12.24 13.45
N GLY A 168 4.08 12.81 13.06
CA GLY A 168 3.49 12.63 11.74
C GLY A 168 4.42 13.10 10.63
N TRP A 169 5.04 14.27 10.79
CA TRP A 169 6.03 14.78 9.84
C TRP A 169 7.33 13.98 9.82
N GLY A 170 7.80 13.49 10.98
CA GLY A 170 8.93 12.58 11.06
C GLY A 170 8.68 11.30 10.25
N PHE A 171 7.54 10.65 10.47
CA PHE A 171 7.12 9.49 9.70
C PHE A 171 6.92 9.80 8.21
N ALA A 172 6.36 10.95 7.86
CA ALA A 172 6.17 11.35 6.47
C ALA A 172 7.50 11.53 5.73
N TRP A 173 8.47 12.21 6.33
CA TRP A 173 9.81 12.40 5.75
C TRP A 173 10.56 11.08 5.61
N TRP A 174 10.69 10.33 6.70
CA TRP A 174 11.37 9.03 6.67
C TRP A 174 10.67 8.05 5.74
N GLY A 175 9.34 8.00 5.76
CA GLY A 175 8.53 7.20 4.85
C GLY A 175 8.82 7.54 3.40
N THR A 176 8.75 8.82 3.04
CA THR A 176 9.00 9.29 1.66
C THR A 176 10.41 8.97 1.17
N VAL A 177 11.43 9.22 2.01
CA VAL A 177 12.82 8.90 1.68
C VAL A 177 13.00 7.40 1.44
N LEU A 178 12.55 6.55 2.37
CA LEU A 178 12.63 5.10 2.22
C LEU A 178 11.83 4.61 1.00
N TYR A 179 10.72 5.27 0.68
CA TYR A 179 9.86 4.92 -0.46
C TYR A 179 10.58 5.09 -1.79
N TRP A 180 11.35 6.18 -1.92
CA TRP A 180 12.19 6.46 -3.07
C TRP A 180 13.46 5.62 -3.09
N VAL A 181 14.14 5.43 -1.96
CA VAL A 181 15.31 4.55 -1.86
C VAL A 181 14.93 3.13 -2.30
N ALA A 182 13.81 2.60 -1.82
CA ALA A 182 13.29 1.31 -2.28
C ALA A 182 13.11 1.31 -3.80
N GLY A 183 12.44 2.32 -4.37
CA GLY A 183 12.22 2.42 -5.82
C GLY A 183 13.54 2.42 -6.61
N ILE A 184 14.53 3.20 -6.18
CA ILE A 184 15.84 3.27 -6.83
C ILE A 184 16.56 1.91 -6.76
N LEU A 185 16.52 1.22 -5.62
CA LEU A 185 17.12 -0.12 -5.47
C LEU A 185 16.50 -1.12 -6.45
N TYR A 186 15.18 -1.06 -6.66
CA TYR A 186 14.50 -1.86 -7.67
C TYR A 186 14.99 -1.56 -9.09
N ALA A 187 15.16 -0.27 -9.43
CA ALA A 187 15.66 0.13 -10.74
C ALA A 187 17.13 -0.28 -10.97
N VAL A 188 17.98 -0.19 -9.94
CA VAL A 188 19.37 -0.65 -10.00
C VAL A 188 19.44 -2.16 -10.21
N GLN A 189 18.59 -2.93 -9.54
CA GLN A 189 18.52 -4.38 -9.73
C GLN A 189 18.06 -4.76 -11.13
N LEU A 190 17.03 -4.09 -11.65
CA LEU A 190 16.58 -4.26 -13.03
C LEU A 190 17.73 -3.97 -14.01
N ARG A 191 18.47 -2.87 -13.84
CA ARG A 191 19.64 -2.55 -14.67
C ARG A 191 20.73 -3.61 -14.59
N GLY A 192 21.06 -4.07 -13.39
CA GLY A 192 22.07 -5.12 -13.17
C GLY A 192 21.71 -6.41 -13.91
N LEU A 193 20.47 -6.86 -13.78
CA LEU A 193 19.99 -8.05 -14.49
C LEU A 193 20.01 -7.85 -16.02
N LEU A 194 19.71 -6.64 -16.53
CA LEU A 194 19.72 -6.35 -17.97
C LEU A 194 21.13 -6.36 -18.55
N ALA A 195 22.13 -5.92 -17.78
CA ALA A 195 23.53 -5.95 -18.18
C ALA A 195 24.04 -7.38 -18.36
N HIS A 196 23.67 -8.31 -17.47
CA HIS A 196 24.10 -9.71 -17.54
C HIS A 196 23.56 -10.47 -18.77
N ARG A 197 22.39 -10.08 -19.29
CA ARG A 197 21.81 -10.69 -20.49
C ARG A 197 22.45 -10.21 -21.80
N ARG A 198 23.04 -9.01 -21.83
CA ARG A 198 23.75 -8.49 -23.02
C ARG A 198 25.16 -9.06 -23.17
N GLY A 199 25.71 -9.67 -22.13
CA GLY A 199 27.03 -10.31 -22.14
C GLY A 199 27.02 -11.80 -22.50
N ARG A 200 25.87 -12.37 -22.88
CA ARG A 200 25.71 -13.72 -23.45
C ARG A 200 25.10 -13.59 -24.84
#